data_AF-A0A3L7K9X5-F1
#
_entry.id   AF-A0A3L7K9X5-F1
#
_cell.length_a   1.000
_cell.length_b   1.000
_cell.length_c   1.000
_cell.angle_alpha   90.00
_cell.angle_beta   90.00
_cell.angle_gamma   90.00
#
_symmetry.space_group_name_H-M   'P 1'
#
loop_
_entity.id
_entity.type
_entity.pdbx_description
1 polymer ?
#
loop_
_entity_poly.entity_id
_entity_poly.type
_entity_poly.pdbx_seq_one_letter_code
_entity_poly.pdbx_strand_id
1 'polypeptide(L)'
;MNPNLCRLIKNSLIDCYLSDQQGLPLSQKGLASLVCEELMQSGGREDVAVMLPSGESVTLQKVNIIKRGYLVIEIIGSFLCVSEPIPFELQESVLLCAPEGTEITCDVTDFNCRTRFNCQNDRLVSLDIFMDTCQDIKALTDVVIAQTASFCQPRENFIKPTCSPAIPGEVKIHPLHEPPGTSREQRVQETICFSVPKVYDWIISQQNFRLNYLSNQVVFHCVPQ
;
A
#
# COMPACT_ATOMS: atom_id res chain seq x y z
N MET A 1 41.98 0.82 -1.10
CA MET A 1 41.53 1.15 -2.47
C MET A 1 40.05 0.82 -2.55
N ASN A 2 39.21 1.76 -2.98
CA ASN A 2 37.79 1.45 -3.18
C ASN A 2 37.70 0.49 -4.39
N PRO A 3 37.18 -0.74 -4.23
CA PRO A 3 37.18 -1.72 -5.30
C PRO A 3 36.36 -1.26 -6.51
N ASN A 4 36.73 -1.76 -7.68
CA ASN A 4 36.04 -1.42 -8.91
C ASN A 4 34.65 -2.10 -8.96
N LEU A 5 33.58 -1.33 -8.77
CA LEU A 5 32.21 -1.82 -8.69
C LEU A 5 31.82 -2.70 -9.89
N CYS A 6 32.19 -2.29 -11.10
CA CYS A 6 31.88 -3.01 -12.34
C CYS A 6 32.55 -4.39 -12.44
N ARG A 7 33.64 -4.62 -11.71
CA ARG A 7 34.25 -5.95 -11.60
C ARG A 7 33.56 -6.81 -10.54
N LEU A 8 33.14 -6.19 -9.44
CA LEU A 8 32.49 -6.90 -8.32
C LEU A 8 31.13 -7.49 -8.70
N ILE A 9 30.32 -6.75 -9.45
CA ILE A 9 28.94 -7.16 -9.77
C ILE A 9 28.83 -8.45 -10.60
N LYS A 10 29.89 -8.89 -11.30
CA LYS A 10 29.81 -10.03 -12.24
C LYS A 10 29.45 -11.36 -11.57
N ASN A 11 29.82 -11.55 -10.30
CA ASN A 11 29.58 -12.76 -9.52
C ASN A 11 29.00 -12.43 -8.14
N SER A 12 28.24 -11.34 -8.04
CA SER A 12 27.62 -10.91 -6.78
C SER A 12 26.11 -11.00 -6.86
N LEU A 13 25.47 -11.27 -5.73
CA LEU A 13 24.03 -11.05 -5.59
C LEU A 13 23.80 -9.55 -5.45
N ILE A 14 22.75 -9.05 -6.08
CA ILE A 14 22.37 -7.64 -5.99
C ILE A 14 20.97 -7.61 -5.42
N ASP A 15 20.82 -6.89 -4.32
CA ASP A 15 19.53 -6.61 -3.70
C ASP A 15 19.26 -5.10 -3.73
N CYS A 16 17.98 -4.75 -3.76
CA CYS A 16 17.58 -3.36 -3.57
C CYS A 16 16.24 -3.32 -2.83
N TYR A 17 16.12 -2.35 -1.93
CA TYR A 17 14.98 -2.27 -1.04
C TYR A 17 14.67 -0.81 -0.67
N LEU A 18 13.42 -0.57 -0.28
CA LEU A 18 13.02 0.71 0.28
C LEU A 18 13.67 0.92 1.65
N SER A 19 14.14 2.14 1.88
CA SER A 19 14.79 2.55 3.12
C SER A 19 14.23 3.89 3.62
N ASP A 20 14.54 4.22 4.86
CA ASP A 20 14.44 5.59 5.33
C ASP A 20 15.63 6.45 4.84
N GLN A 21 15.65 7.72 5.23
CA GLN A 21 16.73 8.63 4.85
C GLN A 21 18.09 8.24 5.46
N GLN A 22 18.12 7.37 6.47
CA GLN A 22 19.33 6.86 7.11
C GLN A 22 19.81 5.53 6.49
N GLY A 23 19.08 4.98 5.52
CA GLY A 23 19.41 3.74 4.84
C GLY A 23 18.94 2.48 5.56
N LEU A 24 18.12 2.62 6.61
CA LEU A 24 17.55 1.46 7.30
C LEU A 24 16.40 0.89 6.45
N PRO A 25 16.38 -0.44 6.22
CA PRO A 25 15.31 -1.08 5.46
C PRO A 25 13.93 -0.81 6.08
N LEU A 26 12.96 -0.48 5.23
CA LEU A 26 11.56 -0.37 5.66
C LEU A 26 10.99 -1.77 5.85
N SER A 27 10.50 -2.06 7.05
CA SER A 27 9.70 -3.28 7.28
C SER A 27 8.37 -3.22 6.52
N GLN A 28 7.64 -4.34 6.39
CA GLN A 28 6.28 -4.32 5.79
C GLN A 28 5.31 -3.37 6.51
N LYS A 29 5.50 -3.15 7.82
CA LYS A 29 4.79 -2.12 8.61
C LYS A 29 5.38 -0.71 8.44
N GLY A 30 6.62 -0.64 7.95
CA GLY A 30 7.41 0.54 7.69
C GLY A 30 7.29 1.12 6.29
N LEU A 31 6.45 0.57 5.39
CA LEU A 31 6.10 1.26 4.14
C LEU A 31 5.45 2.65 4.39
N ALA A 32 5.06 2.97 5.62
CA ALA A 32 4.60 4.31 6.03
C ALA A 32 5.59 5.45 5.74
N SER A 33 6.89 5.18 5.59
CA SER A 33 7.88 6.21 5.19
C SER A 33 7.95 6.46 3.69
N LEU A 34 7.38 5.56 2.87
CA LEU A 34 7.13 5.84 1.47
C LEU A 34 5.94 6.79 1.39
N VAL A 35 6.19 8.01 0.93
CA VAL A 35 5.12 8.97 0.71
C VAL A 35 4.38 8.58 -0.56
N CYS A 36 3.05 8.47 -0.50
CA CYS A 36 2.17 8.38 -1.67
C CYS A 36 0.98 9.31 -1.48
N GLU A 37 0.95 10.42 -2.22
CA GLU A 37 -0.02 11.51 -1.99
C GLU A 37 -0.60 12.01 -3.31
N GLU A 38 -1.84 12.51 -3.27
CA GLU A 38 -2.38 13.29 -4.38
C GLU A 38 -1.62 14.61 -4.54
N LEU A 39 -1.16 14.88 -5.76
CA LEU A 39 -0.60 16.15 -6.14
C LEU A 39 -1.73 17.13 -6.49
N MET A 40 -1.90 18.15 -5.65
CA MET A 40 -2.91 19.19 -5.83
C MET A 40 -2.69 19.95 -7.15
N GLN A 41 -3.75 20.04 -7.95
CA GLN A 41 -3.76 20.70 -9.27
C GLN A 41 -4.41 22.07 -9.13
N SER A 42 -3.82 23.13 -9.68
CA SER A 42 -4.30 24.51 -9.52
C SER A 42 -5.71 24.78 -10.06
N GLY A 43 -6.22 23.90 -10.93
CA GLY A 43 -7.58 23.96 -11.50
C GLY A 43 -8.52 22.88 -10.99
N GLY A 44 -8.16 22.15 -9.92
CA GLY A 44 -8.85 20.92 -9.54
C GLY A 44 -8.49 19.74 -10.46
N ARG A 45 -9.19 18.62 -10.30
CA ARG A 45 -8.99 17.43 -11.12
C ARG A 45 -9.55 17.66 -12.53
N GLU A 46 -8.81 17.23 -13.55
CA GLU A 46 -9.26 17.28 -14.94
C GLU A 46 -10.34 16.21 -15.19
N ASP A 47 -11.50 16.62 -15.71
CA ASP A 47 -12.56 15.70 -16.16
C ASP A 47 -12.22 15.10 -17.53
N VAL A 48 -12.29 13.78 -17.64
CA VAL A 48 -11.98 13.00 -18.84
C VAL A 48 -13.19 12.13 -19.19
N ALA A 49 -13.74 12.34 -20.39
CA ALA A 49 -14.80 11.48 -20.92
C ALA A 49 -14.21 10.18 -21.47
N VAL A 50 -14.62 9.04 -20.91
CA VAL A 50 -14.18 7.69 -21.29
C VAL A 50 -15.37 6.91 -21.82
N MET A 51 -15.21 6.27 -22.97
CA MET A 51 -16.22 5.36 -23.53
C MET A 51 -15.98 3.95 -22.98
N LEU A 52 -16.98 3.42 -22.28
CA LEU A 52 -16.99 2.06 -21.76
C LEU A 52 -17.12 1.04 -22.90
N PRO A 53 -16.73 -0.23 -22.68
CA PRO A 53 -16.96 -1.31 -23.65
C PRO A 53 -18.43 -1.50 -24.06
N SER A 54 -19.36 -1.03 -23.22
CA SER A 54 -20.80 -1.00 -23.52
C SER A 54 -21.20 0.07 -24.55
N GLY A 55 -20.32 1.03 -24.86
CA GLY A 55 -20.62 2.20 -25.69
C GLY A 55 -21.15 3.41 -24.92
N GLU A 56 -21.32 3.29 -23.60
CA GLU A 56 -21.68 4.41 -22.72
C GLU A 56 -20.47 5.31 -22.45
N SER A 57 -20.68 6.63 -22.42
CA SER A 57 -19.65 7.59 -22.00
C SER A 57 -19.79 7.93 -20.52
N VAL A 58 -18.72 7.73 -19.76
CA VAL A 58 -18.61 8.15 -18.35
C VAL A 58 -17.57 9.24 -18.20
N THR A 59 -17.73 10.11 -17.21
CA THR A 59 -16.74 11.14 -16.87
C THR A 59 -15.95 10.67 -15.66
N LEU A 60 -14.63 10.56 -15.82
CA LEU A 60 -13.68 10.22 -14.75
C LEU A 60 -12.78 11.42 -14.48
N GLN A 61 -12.24 11.51 -13.28
CA GLN A 61 -11.30 12.54 -12.88
C GLN A 61 -9.87 12.01 -12.99
N LYS A 62 -8.99 12.80 -13.61
CA LYS A 62 -7.56 12.53 -13.64
C LYS A 62 -6.89 12.97 -12.34
N VAL A 63 -6.45 11.99 -11.57
CA VAL A 63 -5.75 12.17 -10.30
C VAL A 63 -4.26 11.99 -10.54
N ASN A 64 -3.47 13.00 -10.19
CA ASN A 64 -2.01 12.93 -10.22
C ASN A 64 -1.51 12.53 -8.84
N ILE A 65 -0.69 11.48 -8.78
CA ILE A 65 -0.15 10.95 -7.54
C ILE A 65 1.36 11.08 -7.58
N ILE A 66 1.94 11.50 -6.46
CA ILE A 66 3.38 11.62 -6.27
C ILE A 66 3.84 10.60 -5.23
N LYS A 67 4.92 9.88 -5.56
CA LYS A 67 5.60 8.96 -4.64
C LYS A 67 7.00 9.45 -4.34
N ARG A 68 7.37 9.51 -3.05
CA ARG A 68 8.72 9.91 -2.62
C ARG A 68 9.27 8.97 -1.56
N GLY A 69 10.54 8.61 -1.69
CA GLY A 69 11.20 7.72 -0.73
C GLY A 69 12.69 7.61 -0.97
N TYR A 70 13.31 6.64 -0.30
CA TYR A 70 14.74 6.32 -0.44
C TYR A 70 14.92 4.85 -0.76
N LEU A 71 15.93 4.54 -1.57
CA LEU A 71 16.33 3.18 -1.90
C LEU A 71 17.77 2.94 -1.48
N VAL A 72 18.05 1.72 -1.02
CA VAL A 72 19.43 1.24 -0.85
C VAL A 72 19.65 0.06 -1.77
N ILE A 73 20.86 -0.01 -2.33
CA ILE A 73 21.32 -1.12 -3.15
C ILE A 73 22.46 -1.80 -2.43
N GLU A 74 22.35 -3.11 -2.30
CA GLU A 74 23.34 -3.97 -1.68
C GLU A 74 23.92 -4.91 -2.72
N ILE A 75 25.25 -4.99 -2.79
CA ILE A 75 25.99 -5.92 -3.63
C ILE A 75 26.73 -6.87 -2.69
N ILE A 76 26.36 -8.14 -2.73
CA ILE A 76 26.83 -9.18 -1.82
C ILE A 76 27.68 -10.16 -2.62
N GLY A 77 28.98 -10.20 -2.31
CA GLY A 77 29.94 -11.09 -2.95
C GLY A 77 31.24 -11.13 -2.16
N SER A 78 32.39 -11.05 -2.85
CA SER A 78 33.69 -10.93 -2.18
C SER A 78 33.87 -9.64 -1.39
N PHE A 79 33.06 -8.63 -1.70
CA PHE A 79 32.88 -7.42 -0.94
C PHE A 79 31.40 -7.26 -0.66
N LEU A 80 31.08 -6.69 0.48
CA LEU A 80 29.78 -6.10 0.75
C LEU A 80 29.84 -4.62 0.37
N CYS A 81 29.14 -4.24 -0.70
CA CYS A 81 29.00 -2.84 -1.09
C CYS A 81 27.57 -2.38 -0.87
N VAL A 82 27.39 -1.32 -0.08
CA VAL A 82 26.08 -0.74 0.21
C VAL A 82 26.05 0.68 -0.33
N SER A 83 24.99 1.07 -1.04
CA SER A 83 24.83 2.46 -1.47
C SER A 83 24.42 3.34 -0.30
N GLU A 84 24.80 4.62 -0.36
CA GLU A 84 24.08 5.65 0.40
C GLU A 84 22.59 5.66 -0.01
N PRO A 85 21.67 6.12 0.86
CA PRO A 85 20.23 6.18 0.55
C PRO A 85 19.98 7.06 -0.68
N ILE A 86 19.39 6.47 -1.71
CA ILE A 86 19.13 7.12 -2.99
C ILE A 86 17.72 7.70 -2.96
N PRO A 87 17.53 9.03 -2.90
CA PRO A 87 16.21 9.62 -2.93
C PRO A 87 15.57 9.44 -4.32
N PHE A 88 14.28 9.17 -4.34
CA PHE A 88 13.49 9.15 -5.56
C PHE A 88 12.19 9.94 -5.42
N GLU A 89 11.72 10.42 -6.57
CA GLU A 89 10.40 11.01 -6.75
C GLU A 89 9.81 10.47 -8.06
N LEU A 90 8.57 9.98 -7.99
CA LEU A 90 7.85 9.43 -9.13
C LEU A 90 6.48 10.09 -9.20
N GLN A 91 6.01 10.35 -10.42
CA GLN A 91 4.68 10.87 -10.67
C GLN A 91 3.92 9.90 -11.56
N GLU A 92 2.65 9.69 -11.24
CA GLU A 92 1.72 8.91 -12.06
C GLU A 92 0.38 9.64 -12.16
N SER A 93 -0.40 9.28 -13.17
CA SER A 93 -1.78 9.75 -13.32
C SER A 93 -2.70 8.55 -13.45
N VAL A 94 -3.80 8.55 -12.70
CA VAL A 94 -4.86 7.55 -12.79
C VAL A 94 -6.20 8.23 -13.06
N LEU A 95 -7.12 7.51 -13.70
CA LEU A 95 -8.50 7.96 -13.88
C LEU A 95 -9.36 7.26 -12.83
N LEU A 96 -10.09 8.05 -12.04
CA LEU A 96 -10.97 7.58 -10.96
C LEU A 96 -12.30 8.31 -11.00
N CYS A 97 -13.37 7.67 -10.54
CA CYS A 97 -14.58 8.36 -10.08
C CYS A 97 -14.25 9.09 -8.75
N ALA A 98 -13.68 10.28 -8.85
CA ALA A 98 -13.19 11.07 -7.72
C ALA A 98 -13.75 12.50 -7.80
N PRO A 99 -15.06 12.70 -7.58
CA PRO A 99 -15.69 14.01 -7.65
C PRO A 99 -15.13 14.98 -6.59
N GLU A 100 -15.42 16.27 -6.74
CA GLU A 100 -15.09 17.29 -5.76
C GLU A 100 -15.57 16.91 -4.35
N GLY A 101 -14.75 17.20 -3.33
CA GLY A 101 -15.03 16.82 -1.94
C GLY A 101 -14.61 15.40 -1.55
N THR A 102 -13.99 14.65 -2.46
CA THR A 102 -13.33 13.38 -2.12
C THR A 102 -11.84 13.57 -1.84
N GLU A 103 -11.34 12.87 -0.84
CA GLU A 103 -9.92 12.69 -0.54
C GLU A 103 -9.37 11.47 -1.27
N ILE A 104 -8.14 11.54 -1.76
CA ILE A 104 -7.46 10.39 -2.34
C ILE A 104 -6.51 9.78 -1.30
N THR A 105 -6.66 8.49 -1.08
CA THR A 105 -5.71 7.69 -0.32
C THR A 105 -4.96 6.77 -1.27
N CYS A 106 -3.65 6.65 -1.06
CA CYS A 106 -2.77 5.77 -1.82
C CYS A 106 -1.92 4.96 -0.83
N ASP A 107 -2.14 3.64 -0.83
CA ASP A 107 -1.37 2.70 -0.01
C ASP A 107 -0.54 1.81 -0.94
N VAL A 108 0.78 1.90 -0.89
CA VAL A 108 1.65 0.93 -1.57
C VAL A 108 1.68 -0.35 -0.74
N THR A 109 1.18 -1.44 -1.30
CA THR A 109 1.01 -2.72 -0.61
C THR A 109 2.12 -3.71 -0.91
N ASP A 110 2.79 -3.56 -2.05
CA ASP A 110 3.95 -4.37 -2.43
C ASP A 110 4.96 -3.54 -3.23
N PHE A 111 6.24 -3.85 -3.05
CA PHE A 111 7.36 -3.19 -3.69
C PHE A 111 8.45 -4.19 -4.02
N ASN A 112 8.90 -4.18 -5.28
CA ASN A 112 10.08 -4.91 -5.72
C ASN A 112 10.93 -4.00 -6.59
N CYS A 113 12.24 -4.22 -6.60
CA CYS A 113 13.11 -3.53 -7.55
C CYS A 113 14.22 -4.43 -8.09
N ARG A 114 14.76 -4.00 -9.24
CA ARG A 114 15.88 -4.63 -9.93
C ARG A 114 16.79 -3.55 -10.47
N THR A 115 18.08 -3.81 -10.49
CA THR A 115 19.07 -2.82 -10.92
C THR A 115 19.88 -3.31 -12.12
N ARG A 116 20.24 -2.40 -13.02
CA ARG A 116 21.20 -2.64 -14.10
C ARG A 116 22.32 -1.62 -14.03
N PHE A 117 23.54 -2.10 -13.82
CA PHE A 117 24.75 -1.30 -13.83
C PHE A 117 25.26 -1.14 -15.26
N ASN A 118 25.37 0.10 -15.74
CA ASN A 118 25.89 0.41 -17.05
C ASN A 118 27.38 0.77 -16.93
N CYS A 119 28.23 -0.19 -17.27
CA CYS A 119 29.68 -0.09 -17.15
C CYS A 119 30.35 0.16 -18.51
N GLN A 120 31.31 1.07 -18.56
CA GLN A 120 32.17 1.31 -19.72
C GLN A 120 33.63 1.34 -19.28
N ASN A 121 34.48 0.54 -19.95
CA ASN A 121 35.91 0.43 -19.61
C ASN A 121 36.16 0.16 -18.10
N ASP A 122 35.41 -0.80 -17.54
CA ASP A 122 35.39 -1.12 -16.10
C ASP A 122 35.00 0.06 -15.18
N ARG A 123 34.35 1.12 -15.67
CA ARG A 123 33.86 2.21 -14.82
C ARG A 123 32.34 2.29 -14.87
N LEU A 124 31.71 2.51 -13.72
CA LEU A 124 30.27 2.76 -13.69
C LEU A 124 30.02 4.09 -14.39
N VAL A 125 29.13 4.08 -15.38
CA VAL A 125 28.68 5.30 -16.08
C VAL A 125 27.34 5.73 -15.52
N SER A 126 26.41 4.78 -15.44
CA SER A 126 25.07 4.99 -14.88
C SER A 126 24.51 3.72 -14.28
N LEU A 127 23.44 3.88 -13.52
CA LEU A 127 22.68 2.84 -12.86
C LEU A 127 21.21 3.02 -13.26
N ASP A 128 20.62 2.00 -13.85
CA ASP A 128 19.18 1.93 -14.03
C ASP A 128 18.56 1.16 -12.85
N ILE A 129 17.49 1.71 -12.27
CA ILE A 129 16.68 1.03 -11.26
C ILE A 129 15.28 0.87 -11.83
N PHE A 130 14.81 -0.37 -11.87
CA PHE A 130 13.46 -0.75 -12.26
C PHE A 130 12.69 -1.07 -10.99
N MET A 131 11.55 -0.44 -10.79
CA MET A 131 10.71 -0.64 -9.60
C MET A 131 9.32 -1.07 -10.01
N ASP A 132 8.82 -2.10 -9.34
CA ASP A 132 7.53 -2.69 -9.55
C ASP A 132 6.72 -2.50 -8.25
N THR A 133 5.62 -1.77 -8.32
CA THR A 133 4.79 -1.44 -7.13
C THR A 133 3.36 -1.90 -7.33
N CYS A 134 2.76 -2.48 -6.28
CA CYS A 134 1.33 -2.71 -6.18
C CYS A 134 0.76 -1.71 -5.17
N GLN A 135 -0.40 -1.13 -5.50
CA GLN A 135 -0.99 -0.08 -4.70
C GLN A 135 -2.51 -0.08 -4.73
N ASP A 136 -3.10 0.31 -3.60
CA ASP A 136 -4.52 0.57 -3.44
C ASP A 136 -4.74 2.08 -3.52
N ILE A 137 -5.52 2.54 -4.50
CA ILE A 137 -5.87 3.95 -4.63
C ILE A 137 -7.38 4.09 -4.49
N LYS A 138 -7.83 4.92 -3.55
CA LYS A 138 -9.25 5.09 -3.21
C LYS A 138 -9.64 6.56 -3.19
N ALA A 139 -10.81 6.85 -3.73
CA ALA A 139 -11.49 8.13 -3.55
C ALA A 139 -12.50 8.01 -2.42
N LEU A 140 -12.32 8.77 -1.34
CA LEU A 140 -13.08 8.69 -0.10
C LEU A 140 -13.79 10.00 0.19
N THR A 141 -14.96 9.96 0.83
CA THR A 141 -15.54 11.15 1.47
C THR A 141 -16.39 10.72 2.67
N ASP A 142 -16.52 11.58 3.66
CA ASP A 142 -17.35 11.30 4.83
C ASP A 142 -18.81 11.53 4.51
N VAL A 143 -19.64 10.51 4.74
CA VAL A 143 -21.09 10.59 4.58
C VAL A 143 -21.78 10.23 5.88
N VAL A 144 -22.97 10.79 6.07
CA VAL A 144 -23.86 10.40 7.17
C VAL A 144 -24.86 9.38 6.62
N ILE A 145 -24.82 8.17 7.17
CA ILE A 145 -25.80 7.13 6.86
C ILE A 145 -26.85 7.12 7.95
N ALA A 146 -28.11 7.21 7.53
CA ALA A 146 -29.26 7.01 8.40
C ALA A 146 -29.74 5.56 8.26
N GLN A 147 -29.71 4.80 9.36
CA GLN A 147 -30.20 3.43 9.38
C GLN A 147 -31.25 3.24 10.47
N THR A 148 -32.34 2.57 10.11
CA THR A 148 -33.38 2.20 11.07
C THR A 148 -32.88 1.03 11.91
N ALA A 149 -32.70 1.27 13.20
CA ALA A 149 -32.35 0.25 14.18
C ALA A 149 -33.56 -0.08 15.05
N SER A 150 -33.57 -1.29 15.58
CA SER A 150 -34.52 -1.69 16.63
C SER A 150 -33.76 -1.86 17.94
N PHE A 151 -34.38 -1.47 19.05
CA PHE A 151 -33.83 -1.77 20.37
C PHE A 151 -33.58 -3.27 20.51
N CYS A 152 -32.33 -3.62 20.80
CA CYS A 152 -31.98 -4.95 21.28
C CYS A 152 -32.28 -5.02 22.78
N GLN A 153 -32.93 -6.09 23.21
CA GLN A 153 -33.00 -6.39 24.63
C GLN A 153 -31.59 -6.74 25.13
N PRO A 154 -31.26 -6.47 26.41
CA PRO A 154 -30.00 -6.90 27.00
C PRO A 154 -29.78 -8.38 26.71
N ARG A 155 -28.60 -8.71 26.18
CA ARG A 155 -28.21 -10.09 25.92
C ARG A 155 -28.34 -10.85 27.25
N GLU A 156 -28.99 -12.01 27.27
CA GLU A 156 -29.10 -12.82 28.49
C GLU A 156 -27.73 -13.02 29.11
N ASN A 157 -27.65 -13.00 30.45
CA ASN A 157 -26.38 -13.24 31.14
C ASN A 157 -25.87 -14.63 30.76
N PHE A 158 -24.80 -14.68 29.96
CA PHE A 158 -24.06 -15.93 29.77
C PHE A 158 -23.44 -16.27 31.12
N ILE A 159 -23.84 -17.40 31.68
CA ILE A 159 -23.03 -18.08 32.68
C ILE A 159 -21.68 -18.30 31.99
N LYS A 160 -20.68 -17.51 32.37
CA LYS A 160 -19.32 -17.66 31.87
C LYS A 160 -18.96 -19.13 32.08
N PRO A 161 -18.74 -19.93 31.02
CA PRO A 161 -18.35 -21.31 31.22
C PRO A 161 -17.09 -21.26 32.07
N THR A 162 -17.20 -21.81 33.28
CA THR A 162 -16.08 -21.84 34.21
C THR A 162 -15.01 -22.67 33.49
N CYS A 163 -13.82 -22.11 33.30
CA CYS A 163 -12.70 -22.86 32.76
C CYS A 163 -12.36 -23.98 33.74
N SER A 164 -13.04 -25.12 33.61
CA SER A 164 -12.64 -26.35 34.24
C SER A 164 -11.52 -26.90 33.36
N PRO A 165 -10.33 -27.19 33.89
CA PRO A 165 -9.32 -27.91 33.13
C PRO A 165 -9.93 -29.26 32.71
N ALA A 166 -10.29 -29.38 31.43
CA ALA A 166 -10.84 -30.62 30.90
C ALA A 166 -9.69 -31.62 30.78
N ILE A 167 -9.79 -32.72 31.53
CA ILE A 167 -9.08 -33.95 31.19
C ILE A 167 -9.65 -34.41 29.83
N PRO A 168 -8.82 -34.76 28.83
CA PRO A 168 -9.31 -35.05 27.48
C PRO A 168 -10.18 -36.31 27.48
N GLY A 169 -11.42 -36.18 27.00
CA GLY A 169 -12.31 -37.30 26.72
C GLY A 169 -13.67 -37.16 27.38
N GLU A 170 -14.56 -36.38 26.76
CA GLU A 170 -15.96 -36.76 26.47
C GLU A 170 -16.72 -35.54 25.92
N VAL A 171 -17.11 -35.62 24.64
CA VAL A 171 -17.95 -34.64 23.97
C VAL A 171 -19.41 -35.00 24.24
N LYS A 172 -20.15 -34.11 24.92
CA LYS A 172 -21.63 -34.15 24.90
C LYS A 172 -22.15 -33.07 23.96
N ILE A 173 -22.73 -33.51 22.85
CA ILE A 173 -23.42 -32.64 21.90
C ILE A 173 -24.75 -32.25 22.53
N HIS A 174 -24.94 -30.98 22.88
CA HIS A 174 -26.25 -30.46 23.28
C HIS A 174 -27.08 -30.08 22.04
N PRO A 175 -28.38 -30.41 21.99
CA PRO A 175 -29.24 -30.00 20.88
C PRO A 175 -29.40 -28.48 20.86
N LEU A 176 -29.37 -27.90 19.66
CA LEU A 176 -29.76 -26.51 19.42
C LEU A 176 -31.22 -26.32 19.87
N HIS A 177 -31.42 -25.47 20.87
CA HIS A 177 -32.75 -25.02 21.27
C HIS A 177 -33.22 -24.00 20.23
N GLU A 178 -34.29 -24.30 19.49
CA GLU A 178 -35.00 -23.28 18.73
C GLU A 178 -35.74 -22.35 19.69
N PRO A 179 -35.60 -21.02 19.57
CA PRO A 179 -36.23 -20.10 20.50
C PRO A 179 -37.76 -20.09 20.26
N PRO A 180 -38.60 -20.07 21.32
CA PRO A 180 -40.03 -19.96 21.17
C PRO A 180 -40.42 -18.58 20.65
N GLY A 181 -41.43 -18.58 19.77
CA GLY A 181 -41.95 -17.41 19.07
C GLY A 181 -42.18 -16.19 19.97
N THR A 182 -41.63 -15.06 19.55
CA THR A 182 -41.71 -13.78 20.25
C THR A 182 -43.09 -13.17 20.08
N SER A 183 -43.76 -12.89 21.21
CA SER A 183 -44.91 -12.00 21.29
C SER A 183 -44.55 -10.61 20.76
N ARG A 184 -45.43 -10.02 19.95
CA ARG A 184 -45.30 -8.69 19.36
C ARG A 184 -45.32 -7.59 20.43
N GLU A 185 -44.18 -7.30 21.06
CA GLU A 185 -43.94 -5.97 21.62
C GLU A 185 -43.64 -5.02 20.46
N GLN A 186 -44.32 -3.88 20.43
CA GLN A 186 -44.09 -2.83 19.43
C GLN A 186 -42.61 -2.43 19.46
N ARG A 187 -41.83 -2.92 18.48
CA ARG A 187 -40.47 -2.45 18.23
C ARG A 187 -40.55 -0.97 17.93
N VAL A 188 -40.22 -0.13 18.91
CA VAL A 188 -39.86 1.27 18.67
C VAL A 188 -38.65 1.22 17.75
N GLN A 189 -38.84 1.68 16.52
CA GLN A 189 -37.78 1.83 15.53
C GLN A 189 -37.23 3.24 15.67
N GLU A 190 -35.92 3.35 15.82
CA GLU A 190 -35.23 4.64 15.82
C GLU A 190 -34.33 4.74 14.60
N THR A 191 -34.28 5.92 13.99
CA THR A 191 -33.32 6.22 12.94
C THR A 191 -32.04 6.69 13.60
N ILE A 192 -30.98 5.90 13.48
CA ILE A 192 -29.66 6.25 13.98
C ILE A 192 -28.84 6.77 12.80
N CYS A 193 -28.18 7.91 12.99
CA CYS A 193 -27.27 8.50 12.02
C CYS A 193 -25.83 8.31 12.50
N PHE A 194 -24.98 7.77 11.64
CA PHE A 194 -23.55 7.65 11.94
C PHE A 194 -22.72 8.08 10.72
N SER A 195 -21.60 8.73 10.99
CA SER A 195 -20.66 9.18 9.97
C SER A 195 -19.71 8.04 9.63
N VAL A 196 -19.57 7.73 8.34
CA VAL A 196 -18.63 6.73 7.83
C VAL A 196 -17.96 7.23 6.56
N PRO A 197 -16.73 6.79 6.28
CA PRO A 197 -16.10 7.03 5.00
C PRO A 197 -16.80 6.20 3.93
N LYS A 198 -17.25 6.86 2.87
CA LYS A 198 -17.75 6.23 1.65
C LYS A 198 -16.64 6.19 0.61
N VAL A 199 -16.34 5.00 0.11
CA VAL A 199 -15.48 4.79 -1.05
C VAL A 199 -16.30 5.05 -2.32
N TYR A 200 -15.94 6.08 -3.08
CA TYR A 200 -16.53 6.39 -4.39
C TYR A 200 -15.96 5.49 -5.48
N ASP A 201 -14.65 5.31 -5.46
CA ASP A 201 -13.92 4.45 -6.38
C ASP A 201 -12.72 3.83 -5.69
N TRP A 202 -12.32 2.67 -6.17
CA TRP A 202 -11.15 1.95 -5.67
C TRP A 202 -10.56 1.13 -6.80
N ILE A 203 -9.29 1.40 -7.08
CA ILE A 203 -8.49 0.59 -7.99
C ILE A 203 -7.32 -0.04 -7.25
N ILE A 204 -6.98 -1.26 -7.67
CA ILE A 204 -5.70 -1.88 -7.39
C ILE A 204 -4.87 -1.71 -8.66
N SER A 205 -3.72 -1.05 -8.54
CA SER A 205 -2.87 -0.75 -9.68
C SER A 205 -1.49 -1.34 -9.49
N GLN A 206 -0.94 -1.90 -10.57
CA GLN A 206 0.47 -2.29 -10.64
C GLN A 206 1.19 -1.33 -11.57
N GLN A 207 2.29 -0.76 -11.10
CA GLN A 207 3.07 0.23 -11.84
C GLN A 207 4.54 -0.16 -11.91
N ASN A 208 5.13 0.14 -13.07
CA ASN A 208 6.54 -0.13 -13.35
C ASN A 208 7.23 1.21 -13.61
N PHE A 209 8.21 1.55 -12.79
CA PHE A 209 8.97 2.78 -12.89
C PHE A 209 10.41 2.49 -13.24
N ARG A 210 11.04 3.40 -13.99
CA ARG A 210 12.46 3.35 -14.29
C ARG A 210 13.13 4.65 -13.90
N LEU A 211 14.13 4.54 -13.05
CA LEU A 211 15.04 5.62 -12.71
C LEU A 211 16.39 5.38 -13.36
N ASN A 212 17.06 6.47 -13.71
CA ASN A 212 18.43 6.46 -14.19
C ASN A 212 19.26 7.44 -13.35
N TYR A 213 20.31 6.93 -12.72
CA TYR A 213 21.26 7.73 -11.98
C TYR A 213 22.62 7.66 -12.65
N LEU A 214 23.28 8.80 -12.81
CA LEU A 214 24.67 8.87 -13.22
C LEU A 214 25.58 8.38 -12.08
N SER A 215 26.76 7.91 -12.43
CA SER A 215 27.73 7.38 -11.46
C SER A 215 28.14 8.37 -10.35
N ASN A 216 28.04 9.68 -10.59
CA ASN A 216 28.31 10.71 -9.59
C ASN A 216 27.13 11.02 -8.67
N GLN A 217 25.95 10.45 -8.93
CA GLN A 217 24.74 10.62 -8.12
C GLN A 217 24.52 9.47 -7.13
N VAL A 218 25.34 8.41 -7.21
CA VAL A 218 25.24 7.24 -6.34
C VAL A 218 26.60 6.92 -5.76
N VAL A 219 26.65 6.79 -4.44
CA VAL A 219 27.88 6.48 -3.72
C VAL A 219 27.74 5.10 -3.10
N PHE A 220 28.77 4.27 -3.26
CA PHE A 220 28.84 2.93 -2.65
C PHE A 220 29.99 2.87 -1.64
N HIS A 221 29.70 2.29 -0.48
CA HIS A 221 30.65 1.97 0.56
C HIS A 221 30.89 0.46 0.56
N CYS A 222 32.12 0.07 0.19
CA CYS A 222 32.50 -1.33 0.05
C CYS A 222 33.45 -1.77 1.18
N VAL A 223 33.10 -2.86 1.85
CA VAL A 223 33.94 -3.54 2.82
C VAL A 223 34.24 -4.97 2.36
N PRO A 224 35.48 -5.48 2.52
CA PRO A 224 35.77 -6.89 2.29
C PRO A 224 34.95 -7.78 3.23
N GLN A 225 34.48 -8.93 2.74
CA GLN A 225 33.90 -9.99 3.59
C GLN A 225 34.93 -11.03 4.01
#